data_AF-A0A534TDS8-F1
#
_entry.id   AF-A0A534TDS8-F1
#
_cell.length_a   1.000
_cell.length_b   1.000
_cell.length_c   1.000
_cell.angle_alpha   90.00
_cell.angle_beta   90.00
_cell.angle_gamma   90.00
#
_symmetry.space_group_name_H-M   'P 1'
#
loop_
_entity.id
_entity.type
_entity.pdbx_description
1 polymer ?
#
loop_
_entity_poly.entity_id
_entity_poly.type
_entity_poly.pdbx_seq_one_letter_code
_entity_poly.pdbx_strand_id
1 'polypeptide(L)'
;MAFQTVERELIAHDAPAHLVARARSARRDEMRHHAAMSRLAARFGARASAIEVECLQIRTMLELGIENAAEGCVRETYGAAVAAFQGEWAQDRPIRRAMRVIARDEAEHASLGWAIDAWVRPRLQPGERALVEDARQEAGERLLSQARLPVSLELTTTLGLPDAAASAQLIVALAPLWS
;
A
#
# COMPACT_ATOMS: atom_id res chain seq x y z
N MET A 1 -5.65 4.87 -0.92
CA MET A 1 -5.01 6.15 -0.50
C MET A 1 -4.17 6.78 -1.62
N ALA A 2 -4.24 8.10 -1.80
CA ALA A 2 -3.34 8.84 -2.69
C ALA A 2 -2.41 9.76 -1.86
N PHE A 3 -1.09 9.58 -1.95
CA PHE A 3 -0.14 10.36 -1.14
C PHE A 3 -0.21 11.88 -1.34
N GLN A 4 -0.70 12.34 -2.50
CA GLN A 4 -0.99 13.77 -2.71
C GLN A 4 -2.10 14.29 -1.78
N THR A 5 -3.16 13.50 -1.61
CA THR A 5 -4.26 13.84 -0.70
C THR A 5 -3.78 13.79 0.75
N VAL A 6 -3.04 12.74 1.11
CA VAL A 6 -2.44 12.61 2.45
C VAL A 6 -1.51 13.78 2.77
N GLU A 7 -0.65 14.20 1.83
CA GLU A 7 0.21 15.37 2.04
C GLU A 7 -0.61 16.62 2.40
N ARG A 8 -1.71 16.87 1.67
CA ARG A 8 -2.59 18.02 1.92
C ARG A 8 -3.32 17.90 3.25
N GLU A 9 -3.78 16.72 3.61
CA GLU A 9 -4.48 16.45 4.87
C GLU A 9 -3.54 16.61 6.07
N LEU A 10 -2.32 16.08 5.98
CA LEU A 10 -1.29 16.25 7.00
C LEU A 10 -0.97 17.74 7.22
N ILE A 11 -0.88 18.53 6.15
CA ILE A 11 -0.68 19.99 6.26
C ILE A 11 -1.89 20.65 6.93
N ALA A 12 -3.10 20.33 6.50
CA ALA A 12 -4.33 20.94 7.01
C ALA A 12 -4.59 20.64 8.49
N HIS A 13 -4.09 19.50 8.99
CA HIS A 13 -4.20 19.06 10.38
C HIS A 13 -2.96 19.34 11.24
N ASP A 14 -2.06 20.22 10.78
CA ASP A 14 -0.84 20.63 11.48
C ASP A 14 0.07 19.46 11.89
N ALA A 15 0.22 18.48 11.00
CA ALA A 15 1.14 17.36 11.21
C ALA A 15 2.60 17.83 11.25
N PRO A 16 3.48 17.12 11.99
CA PRO A 16 4.91 17.36 11.96
C PRO A 16 5.48 17.41 10.54
N ALA A 17 6.36 18.38 10.28
CA ALA A 17 6.93 18.62 8.95
C ALA A 17 7.61 17.37 8.33
N HIS A 18 8.14 16.47 9.17
CA HIS A 18 8.76 15.24 8.70
C HIS A 18 7.75 14.25 8.11
N LEU A 19 6.50 14.17 8.62
CA LEU A 19 5.46 13.32 8.03
C LEU A 19 5.02 13.86 6.67
N VAL A 20 4.85 15.19 6.56
CA VAL A 20 4.55 15.87 5.29
C VAL A 20 5.65 15.61 4.26
N ALA A 21 6.92 15.71 4.68
CA ALA A 21 8.06 15.45 3.80
C ALA A 21 8.11 13.99 3.31
N ARG A 22 7.80 13.03 4.18
CA ARG A 22 7.70 11.60 3.82
C ARG A 22 6.55 11.34 2.85
N ALA A 23 5.35 11.90 3.09
CA ALA A 23 4.21 11.78 2.17
C ALA A 23 4.53 12.37 0.78
N ARG A 24 5.23 13.51 0.74
CA ARG A 24 5.72 14.09 -0.52
C ARG A 24 6.72 13.18 -1.23
N SER A 25 7.56 12.46 -0.49
CA SER A 25 8.46 11.46 -1.08
C SER A 25 7.70 10.29 -1.66
N ALA A 26 6.81 9.69 -0.88
CA ALA A 26 5.98 8.58 -1.31
C ALA A 26 5.20 8.93 -2.60
N ARG A 27 4.64 10.15 -2.68
CA ARG A 27 4.01 10.64 -3.91
C ARG A 27 4.94 10.61 -5.14
N ARG A 28 6.21 11.00 -4.99
CA ARG A 28 7.18 10.93 -6.10
C ARG A 28 7.51 9.48 -6.44
N ASP A 29 7.55 8.62 -5.43
CA ASP A 29 7.88 7.21 -5.58
C ASP A 29 6.76 6.52 -6.37
N GLU A 30 5.51 6.79 -6.07
CA GLU A 30 4.34 6.34 -6.86
C GLU A 30 4.40 6.78 -8.33
N MET A 31 4.82 8.02 -8.60
CA MET A 31 4.99 8.48 -9.99
C MET A 31 6.08 7.68 -10.71
N ARG A 32 7.17 7.33 -10.01
CA ARG A 32 8.25 6.48 -10.56
C ARG A 32 7.75 5.05 -10.78
N HIS A 33 7.00 4.49 -9.83
CA HIS A 33 6.45 3.14 -9.91
C HIS A 33 5.43 3.03 -11.04
N HIS A 34 4.49 3.96 -11.13
CA HIS A 34 3.52 4.05 -12.22
C HIS A 34 4.25 4.07 -13.58
N ALA A 35 5.25 4.94 -13.75
CA ALA A 35 6.01 5.01 -15.00
C ALA A 35 6.77 3.70 -15.30
N ALA A 36 7.30 3.00 -14.30
CA ALA A 36 7.94 1.71 -14.48
C ALA A 36 6.93 0.63 -14.91
N MET A 37 5.78 0.56 -14.23
CA MET A 37 4.71 -0.38 -14.51
C MET A 37 4.07 -0.13 -15.88
N SER A 38 3.88 1.12 -16.29
CA SER A 38 3.38 1.46 -17.64
C SER A 38 4.33 0.99 -18.74
N ARG A 39 5.65 1.11 -18.54
CA ARG A 39 6.64 0.61 -19.51
C ARG A 39 6.63 -0.92 -19.60
N LEU A 40 6.49 -1.60 -18.46
CA LEU A 40 6.36 -3.06 -18.42
C LEU A 40 5.07 -3.49 -19.11
N ALA A 41 3.92 -2.87 -18.80
CA ALA A 41 2.65 -3.16 -19.45
C ALA A 41 2.74 -2.98 -20.97
N ALA A 42 3.31 -1.87 -21.44
CA ALA A 42 3.49 -1.61 -22.87
C ALA A 42 4.36 -2.68 -23.56
N ARG A 43 5.40 -3.19 -22.89
CA ARG A 43 6.23 -4.32 -23.39
C ARG A 43 5.42 -5.59 -23.58
N PHE A 44 4.39 -5.83 -22.75
CA PHE A 44 3.47 -6.96 -22.88
C PHE A 44 2.24 -6.64 -23.76
N GLY A 45 2.25 -5.52 -24.49
CA GLY A 45 1.15 -5.11 -25.37
C GLY A 45 -0.10 -4.58 -24.64
N ALA A 46 -0.02 -4.40 -23.33
CA ALA A 46 -1.09 -3.84 -22.52
C ALA A 46 -0.92 -2.32 -22.35
N ARG A 47 -2.02 -1.62 -22.08
CA ARG A 47 -1.99 -0.23 -21.62
C ARG A 47 -2.48 -0.20 -20.18
N ALA A 48 -1.71 0.43 -19.30
CA ALA A 48 -2.20 0.73 -17.97
C ALA A 48 -3.36 1.73 -18.09
N SER A 49 -4.50 1.41 -17.48
CA SER A 49 -5.64 2.35 -17.41
C SER A 49 -5.24 3.56 -16.58
N ALA A 50 -5.66 4.76 -17.02
CA ALA A 50 -5.60 5.93 -16.17
C ALA A 50 -6.59 5.75 -15.03
N ILE A 51 -6.14 5.90 -13.79
CA ILE A 51 -7.02 6.00 -12.62
C ILE A 51 -7.27 7.48 -12.42
N GLU A 52 -8.51 7.92 -12.60
CA GLU A 52 -8.92 9.26 -12.20
C GLU A 52 -8.99 9.30 -10.67
N VAL A 53 -8.06 10.01 -10.05
CA VAL A 53 -8.12 10.29 -8.63
C VAL A 53 -8.93 11.57 -8.47
N GLU A 54 -10.17 11.45 -7.99
CA GLU A 54 -10.95 12.62 -7.62
C GLU A 54 -10.21 13.43 -6.56
N CYS A 55 -10.20 14.76 -6.71
CA CYS A 55 -9.71 15.65 -5.67
C CYS A 55 -10.68 15.61 -4.50
N LEU A 56 -10.45 14.66 -3.58
CA LEU A 56 -11.22 14.55 -2.36
C LEU A 56 -11.06 15.81 -1.51
N GLN A 57 -12.16 16.20 -0.85
CA GLN A 57 -12.14 17.21 0.20
C GLN A 57 -11.17 16.80 1.32
N ILE A 58 -10.64 17.76 2.08
CA ILE A 58 -9.80 17.45 3.24
C ILE A 58 -10.65 16.70 4.26
N ARG A 59 -10.32 15.42 4.48
CA ARG A 59 -11.00 14.56 5.45
C ARG A 59 -10.76 15.03 6.87
N THR A 60 -11.68 14.69 7.76
CA THR A 60 -11.51 14.83 9.21
C THR A 60 -10.37 13.95 9.72
N MET A 61 -9.89 14.20 10.95
CA MET A 61 -8.85 13.39 11.59
C MET A 61 -9.24 11.91 11.69
N LEU A 62 -10.51 11.62 12.00
CA LEU A 62 -11.05 10.27 12.05
C LEU A 62 -11.03 9.59 10.67
N GLU A 63 -11.57 10.24 9.65
CA GLU A 63 -11.62 9.70 8.29
C GLU A 63 -10.21 9.47 7.72
N LEU A 64 -9.26 10.37 8.00
CA LEU A 64 -7.84 10.16 7.69
C LEU A 64 -7.30 8.92 8.42
N GLY A 65 -7.61 8.76 9.71
CA GLY A 65 -7.20 7.60 10.49
C GLY A 65 -7.73 6.28 9.94
N ILE A 66 -9.03 6.23 9.59
CA ILE A 66 -9.69 5.05 9.03
C ILE A 66 -9.06 4.65 7.69
N GLU A 67 -8.89 5.59 6.76
CA GLU A 67 -8.21 5.31 5.49
C GLU A 67 -6.78 4.86 5.73
N ASN A 68 -6.04 5.55 6.61
CA ASN A 68 -4.65 5.23 6.87
C ASN A 68 -4.46 3.82 7.44
N ALA A 69 -5.37 3.37 8.31
CA ALA A 69 -5.35 2.01 8.81
C ALA A 69 -5.52 0.98 7.68
N ALA A 70 -6.49 1.18 6.78
CA ALA A 70 -6.77 0.22 5.70
C ALA A 70 -5.71 0.26 4.58
N GLU A 71 -5.31 1.45 4.17
CA GLU A 71 -4.45 1.63 3.00
C GLU A 71 -2.99 1.72 3.42
N GLY A 72 -2.64 2.68 4.27
CA GLY A 72 -1.26 2.94 4.70
C GLY A 72 -0.66 1.82 5.55
N CYS A 73 -1.40 1.31 6.54
CA CYS A 73 -0.89 0.28 7.44
C CYS A 73 -1.05 -1.13 6.85
N VAL A 74 -2.21 -1.45 6.27
CA VAL A 74 -2.48 -2.82 5.79
C VAL A 74 -2.06 -3.01 4.34
N ARG A 75 -2.60 -2.23 3.39
CA ARG A 75 -2.30 -2.43 1.97
C ARG A 75 -0.85 -2.18 1.61
N GLU A 76 -0.21 -1.10 2.09
CA GLU A 76 1.20 -0.85 1.76
C GLU A 76 2.11 -1.96 2.32
N THR A 77 1.85 -2.42 3.55
CA THR A 77 2.62 -3.51 4.16
C THR A 77 2.51 -4.80 3.34
N TYR A 78 1.29 -5.15 2.91
CA TYR A 78 1.09 -6.31 2.05
C TYR A 78 1.70 -6.11 0.66
N GLY A 79 1.54 -4.93 0.06
CA GLY A 79 2.13 -4.55 -1.22
C GLY A 79 3.65 -4.68 -1.22
N ALA A 80 4.32 -4.23 -0.16
CA ALA A 80 5.75 -4.39 0.04
C ALA A 80 6.16 -5.87 0.07
N ALA A 81 5.41 -6.72 0.76
CA ALA A 81 5.68 -8.15 0.83
C ALA A 81 5.48 -8.86 -0.52
N VAL A 82 4.42 -8.51 -1.25
CA VAL A 82 4.18 -9.01 -2.62
C VAL A 82 5.30 -8.55 -3.56
N ALA A 83 5.70 -7.28 -3.48
CA ALA A 83 6.79 -6.74 -4.29
C ALA A 83 8.13 -7.42 -3.98
N ALA A 84 8.41 -7.70 -2.70
CA ALA A 84 9.60 -8.45 -2.30
C ALA A 84 9.58 -9.87 -2.86
N PHE A 85 8.42 -10.54 -2.80
CA PHE A 85 8.22 -11.88 -3.36
C PHE A 85 8.46 -11.89 -4.88
N GLN A 86 7.84 -10.97 -5.63
CA GLN A 86 8.07 -10.82 -7.08
C GLN A 86 9.53 -10.49 -7.38
N GLY A 87 10.15 -9.66 -6.55
CA GLY A 87 11.56 -9.31 -6.62
C GLY A 87 12.50 -10.50 -6.47
N GLU A 88 12.05 -11.63 -5.92
CA GLU A 88 12.82 -12.85 -5.82
C GLU A 88 12.44 -13.88 -6.89
N TRP A 89 11.14 -14.07 -7.14
CA TRP A 89 10.62 -15.22 -7.88
C TRP A 89 10.21 -14.94 -9.33
N ALA A 90 10.10 -13.67 -9.75
CA ALA A 90 9.73 -13.35 -11.13
C ALA A 90 10.78 -13.87 -12.13
N GLN A 91 10.36 -14.63 -13.15
CA GLN A 91 11.27 -15.14 -14.18
C GLN A 91 11.76 -14.03 -15.11
N ASP A 92 10.89 -13.08 -15.49
CA ASP A 92 11.26 -11.93 -16.31
C ASP A 92 12.21 -11.01 -15.52
N ARG A 93 13.45 -10.90 -16.01
CA ARG A 93 14.52 -10.16 -15.31
C ARG A 93 14.19 -8.67 -15.14
N PRO A 94 13.65 -7.95 -16.15
CA PRO A 94 13.16 -6.58 -15.97
C PRO A 94 12.14 -6.43 -14.84
N ILE A 95 11.12 -7.29 -14.77
CA ILE A 95 10.12 -7.27 -13.69
C ILE A 95 10.80 -7.50 -12.34
N ARG A 96 11.60 -8.56 -12.22
CA ARG A 96 12.29 -8.88 -10.96
C ARG A 96 13.13 -7.70 -10.44
N ARG A 97 13.84 -7.00 -11.33
CA ARG A 97 14.63 -5.82 -10.96
C ARG A 97 13.75 -4.65 -10.51
N ALA A 98 12.65 -4.39 -11.22
CA ALA A 98 11.72 -3.32 -10.86
C ALA A 98 11.09 -3.58 -9.49
N MET A 99 10.60 -4.80 -9.25
CA MET A 99 9.92 -5.17 -8.01
C MET A 99 10.85 -5.13 -6.79
N ARG A 100 12.15 -5.42 -6.94
CA ARG A 100 13.14 -5.22 -5.85
C ARG A 100 13.29 -3.77 -5.40
N VAL A 101 13.16 -2.82 -6.33
CA VAL A 101 13.21 -1.38 -6.01
C VAL A 101 11.89 -0.97 -5.38
N ILE A 102 10.78 -1.34 -6.00
CA ILE A 102 9.42 -1.06 -5.51
C ILE A 102 9.28 -1.59 -4.08
N ALA A 103 9.67 -2.83 -3.79
CA ALA A 103 9.57 -3.41 -2.45
C ALA A 103 10.21 -2.58 -1.33
N ARG A 104 11.31 -1.86 -1.62
CA ARG A 104 11.96 -0.98 -0.64
C ARG A 104 11.18 0.31 -0.45
N ASP A 105 10.73 0.90 -1.55
CA ASP A 105 9.91 2.12 -1.53
C ASP A 105 8.58 1.82 -0.81
N GLU A 106 7.93 0.70 -1.08
CA GLU A 106 6.68 0.29 -0.40
C GLU A 106 6.88 -0.03 1.09
N ALA A 107 8.04 -0.55 1.49
CA ALA A 107 8.35 -0.72 2.91
C ALA A 107 8.45 0.63 3.64
N GLU A 108 9.00 1.65 2.98
CA GLU A 108 9.02 3.02 3.51
C GLU A 108 7.61 3.65 3.53
N HIS A 109 6.75 3.32 2.56
CA HIS A 109 5.35 3.72 2.53
C HIS A 109 4.55 3.10 3.68
N ALA A 110 4.71 1.80 3.92
CA ALA A 110 4.13 1.11 5.06
C ALA A 110 4.59 1.72 6.39
N SER A 111 5.89 2.00 6.52
CA SER A 111 6.45 2.69 7.68
C SER A 111 5.88 4.10 7.87
N LEU A 112 5.55 4.81 6.78
CA LEU A 112 4.86 6.10 6.84
C LEU A 112 3.42 5.92 7.36
N GLY A 113 2.69 4.92 6.87
CA GLY A 113 1.34 4.59 7.34
C GLY A 113 1.32 4.39 8.86
N TRP A 114 2.25 3.60 9.40
CA TRP A 114 2.38 3.39 10.85
C TRP A 114 2.74 4.67 11.62
N ALA A 115 3.60 5.53 11.07
CA ALA A 115 3.94 6.80 11.69
C ALA A 115 2.76 7.78 11.71
N ILE A 116 1.91 7.77 10.67
CA ILE A 116 0.67 8.54 10.63
C ILE A 116 -0.31 7.99 11.66
N ASP A 117 -0.50 6.66 11.77
CA ASP A 117 -1.37 6.05 12.79
C ASP A 117 -0.97 6.47 14.20
N ALA A 118 0.33 6.38 14.52
CA ALA A 118 0.87 6.78 15.82
C ALA A 118 0.65 8.28 16.12
N TRP A 119 0.66 9.12 15.09
CA TRP A 119 0.39 10.56 15.22
C TRP A 119 -1.12 10.86 15.36
N VAL A 120 -1.97 10.17 14.61
CA VAL A 120 -3.44 10.34 14.63
C VAL A 120 -4.04 9.81 15.93
N ARG A 121 -3.65 8.61 16.37
CA ARG A 121 -4.22 7.90 17.52
C ARG A 121 -4.44 8.75 18.79
N PRO A 122 -3.46 9.51 19.31
CA PRO A 122 -3.66 10.31 20.52
C PRO A 122 -4.64 11.48 20.34
N ARG A 123 -4.99 11.86 19.10
CA ARG A 123 -5.92 12.94 18.76
C ARG A 123 -7.37 12.47 18.61
N LEU A 124 -7.59 11.16 18.65
CA LEU A 124 -8.91 10.54 18.55
C LEU A 124 -9.47 10.20 19.93
N GLN A 125 -10.79 10.30 20.05
CA GLN A 125 -11.58 9.79 21.17
C GLN A 125 -11.55 8.25 21.22
N PRO A 126 -11.86 7.62 22.37
CA PRO A 126 -11.85 6.16 22.48
C PRO A 126 -12.73 5.44 21.45
N GLY A 127 -13.94 5.94 21.18
CA GLY A 127 -14.82 5.36 20.16
C GLY A 127 -14.30 5.52 18.74
N GLU A 128 -13.63 6.64 18.45
CA GLU A 128 -12.99 6.91 17.16
C GLU A 128 -11.78 5.98 16.93
N ARG A 129 -11.01 5.68 17.98
CA ARG A 129 -9.91 4.71 17.90
C ARG A 129 -10.42 3.32 17.55
N ALA A 130 -11.56 2.91 18.14
CA ALA A 130 -12.17 1.62 17.82
C ALA A 130 -12.53 1.53 16.32
N LEU A 131 -13.10 2.58 15.73
CA LEU A 131 -13.41 2.62 14.30
C LEU A 131 -12.14 2.47 13.42
N VAL A 132 -11.01 3.03 13.85
CA VAL A 132 -9.73 2.88 13.14
C VAL A 132 -9.19 1.45 13.26
N GLU A 133 -9.32 0.81 14.41
CA GLU A 133 -8.96 -0.60 14.59
C GLU A 133 -9.84 -1.52 13.72
N ASP A 134 -11.16 -1.30 13.75
CA ASP A 134 -12.12 -2.07 12.95
C ASP A 134 -11.77 -1.96 11.45
N ALA A 135 -11.48 -0.75 10.96
CA ALA A 135 -11.05 -0.54 9.58
C ALA A 135 -9.75 -1.30 9.24
N ARG A 136 -8.81 -1.39 10.19
CA ARG A 136 -7.57 -2.16 10.01
C ARG A 136 -7.87 -3.65 9.91
N GLN A 137 -8.67 -4.18 10.82
CA GLN A 137 -9.04 -5.59 10.84
C GLN A 137 -9.80 -5.98 9.57
N GLU A 138 -10.81 -5.20 9.19
CA GLU A 138 -11.58 -5.41 7.97
C GLU A 138 -10.69 -5.41 6.72
N ALA A 139 -9.69 -4.53 6.67
CA ALA A 139 -8.73 -4.52 5.56
C ALA A 139 -7.88 -5.78 5.51
N GLY A 140 -7.40 -6.28 6.66
CA GLY A 140 -6.67 -7.54 6.75
C GLY A 140 -7.51 -8.74 6.31
N GLU A 141 -8.76 -8.81 6.77
CA GLU A 141 -9.71 -9.86 6.38
C GLU A 141 -10.05 -9.82 4.88
N ARG A 142 -10.20 -8.61 4.33
CA ARG A 142 -10.41 -8.41 2.88
C ARG A 142 -9.22 -8.94 2.09
N LEU A 143 -7.99 -8.64 2.48
CA LEU A 143 -6.80 -9.22 1.84
C LEU A 143 -6.79 -10.74 1.92
N LEU A 144 -7.14 -11.32 3.08
CA LEU A 144 -7.20 -12.78 3.24
C LEU A 144 -8.23 -13.41 2.30
N SER A 145 -9.40 -12.78 2.14
CA SER A 145 -10.42 -13.25 1.20
C SER A 145 -9.94 -13.20 -0.25
N GLN A 146 -9.25 -12.12 -0.64
CA GLN A 146 -8.72 -11.93 -2.00
C GLN A 146 -7.57 -12.89 -2.31
N ALA A 147 -6.71 -13.16 -1.34
CA ALA A 147 -5.57 -14.08 -1.47
C ALA A 147 -5.99 -15.53 -1.75
N ARG A 148 -7.25 -15.90 -1.50
CA ARG A 148 -7.76 -17.24 -1.82
C ARG A 148 -8.14 -17.41 -3.30
N LEU A 149 -8.19 -16.32 -4.06
CA LEU A 149 -8.56 -16.38 -5.47
C LEU A 149 -7.40 -16.98 -6.30
N PRO A 150 -7.69 -17.87 -7.25
CA PRO A 150 -6.66 -18.47 -8.08
C PRO A 150 -6.01 -17.41 -8.98
N VAL A 151 -4.68 -17.41 -9.01
CA VAL A 151 -3.87 -16.62 -9.95
C VAL A 151 -3.41 -17.56 -11.07
N SER A 152 -3.45 -17.11 -12.32
CA SER A 152 -3.04 -17.94 -13.44
C SER A 152 -1.55 -18.29 -13.37
N LEU A 153 -1.18 -19.47 -13.89
CA LEU A 153 0.21 -19.94 -13.88
C LEU A 153 1.16 -18.99 -14.62
N GLU A 154 0.68 -18.36 -15.70
CA GLU A 154 1.47 -17.39 -16.45
C GLU A 154 1.83 -16.16 -15.60
N LEU A 155 0.89 -15.68 -14.79
CA LEU A 155 1.08 -14.54 -13.90
C LEU A 155 2.02 -14.88 -12.74
N THR A 156 1.91 -16.08 -12.16
CA THR A 156 2.80 -16.51 -11.06
C THR A 156 4.23 -16.77 -11.55
N THR A 157 4.40 -17.28 -12.77
CA THR A 157 5.74 -17.57 -13.34
C THR A 157 6.40 -16.33 -13.93
N THR A 158 5.73 -15.64 -14.84
CA THR A 158 6.32 -14.51 -15.58
C THR A 158 6.48 -13.28 -14.70
N LEU A 159 5.42 -12.90 -13.97
CA LEU A 159 5.43 -11.72 -13.11
C LEU A 159 5.92 -12.03 -11.69
N GLY A 160 6.04 -13.31 -11.32
CA GLY A 160 6.41 -13.73 -9.98
C GLY A 160 5.32 -13.48 -8.95
N LEU A 161 4.05 -13.31 -9.35
CA LEU A 161 2.98 -13.07 -8.39
C LEU A 161 2.82 -14.26 -7.44
N PRO A 162 2.63 -14.04 -6.13
CA PRO A 162 2.37 -15.12 -5.20
C PRO A 162 1.06 -15.81 -5.59
N ASP A 163 1.07 -17.13 -5.62
CA ASP A 163 -0.17 -17.90 -5.76
C ASP A 163 -1.01 -17.80 -4.48
N ALA A 164 -2.15 -18.49 -4.44
CA ALA A 164 -3.06 -18.42 -3.31
C ALA A 164 -2.41 -18.93 -1.99
N ALA A 165 -1.56 -19.95 -2.07
CA ALA A 165 -0.90 -20.51 -0.90
C ALA A 165 0.18 -19.56 -0.36
N ALA A 166 1.03 -19.03 -1.25
CA ALA A 166 2.05 -18.04 -0.90
C ALA A 166 1.41 -16.75 -0.37
N SER A 167 0.34 -16.27 -1.01
CA SER A 167 -0.38 -15.07 -0.57
C SER A 167 -0.97 -15.25 0.84
N ALA A 168 -1.56 -16.41 1.13
CA ALA A 168 -2.05 -16.73 2.47
C ALA A 168 -0.91 -16.76 3.51
N GLN A 169 0.25 -17.33 3.18
CA GLN A 169 1.42 -17.35 4.08
C GLN A 169 1.94 -15.93 4.37
N LEU A 170 2.03 -15.07 3.35
CA LEU A 170 2.41 -13.67 3.54
C LEU A 170 1.45 -12.97 4.48
N ILE A 171 0.14 -13.15 4.29
CA ILE A 171 -0.88 -12.54 5.16
C ILE A 171 -0.77 -13.05 6.59
N VAL A 172 -0.61 -14.35 6.81
CA VAL A 172 -0.43 -14.92 8.15
C VAL A 172 0.80 -14.35 8.84
N ALA A 173 1.90 -14.15 8.12
CA ALA A 173 3.12 -13.55 8.66
C ALA A 173 2.95 -12.07 9.03
N LEU A 174 2.09 -11.34 8.31
CA LEU A 174 1.85 -9.91 8.52
C LEU A 174 0.72 -9.62 9.52
N ALA A 175 -0.20 -10.56 9.73
CA ALA A 175 -1.37 -10.40 10.60
C ALA A 175 -1.06 -9.85 12.01
N PRO A 176 0.06 -10.21 12.68
CA PRO A 176 0.41 -9.64 13.99
C PRO A 176 0.66 -8.13 13.97
N LEU A 177 0.90 -7.52 12.80
CA LEU A 177 1.02 -6.07 12.67
C LEU A 177 -0.36 -5.39 12.67
N TRP A 178 -1.43 -6.11 12.36
CA TRP A 178 -2.77 -5.55 12.16
C TRP A 178 -3.70 -5.76 13.35
N SER A 179 -3.22 -6.43 14.39
CA SER A 179 -3.93 -6.78 15.63
C SER A 179 -3.58 -5.89 16.81
#